data_AF-A0A1G2Z473-F1
#
_entry.id   AF-A0A1G2Z473-F1
#
_cell.length_a   1.000
_cell.length_b   1.000
_cell.length_c   1.000
_cell.angle_alpha   90.00
_cell.angle_beta   90.00
_cell.angle_gamma   90.00
#
_symmetry.space_group_name_H-M   'P 1'
#
loop_
_entity.id
_entity.type
_entity.pdbx_description
1 polymer ?
#
loop_
_entity_poly.entity_id
_entity_poly.type
_entity_poly.pdbx_seq_one_letter_code
_entity_poly.pdbx_strand_id
1 'polypeptide(L)'
;MNTAMSQAHEKAREFLEREKAFRLGELLTESSHVKTRRLSQTIQADIQAGVRLLQSVDDDIPAALERIFAQESFGLLVDALREAIRTGRRIFFTGCGATGRLSILLEAAWRRFWREMEPGRSEAARMQDRCISVMAGGDFALIKSVEGFEDFPDFGRHQLREVGIQRDDVVVAITEGGETPFVIGTAWQGLDTGAHVFFVYNNPSELLCRHVQRSREVIEEPRIHKLDLATGPMAITGSTRMQATTTELLVVGAALETALTQTVGCAVHTFSADREGPQSEVRTVQEYQQLFTSLLSQLSSPQAIAAIARAVELEEQVYRRHGLVTYITESLMLDVLTDTTERSPTFMVPPFRKEGDTGLPVSWAFVKDPHHPTQEAWRQMLQREPRGLTWGPEVYKQLNAPMPLQANLPKLDNVEIYRFRIGNEPDPSRTDAPDSLLVHIGSAPNDQSSIINHQFDRSAAITFGPTAEPLDVDEHIHVTCNLPASPLRLWEHLAIKLILNTLSTATMVRMGRVIGNAMVWVSPSNKKLIDRGCRLIAQETGCTYEHACEVLHETVEEVTQRQKRGEEVPSPVALAIERIGNNDGRTA
;
A
#
# COMPACT_ATOMS: atom_id res chain seq x y z
N MET A 1 -13.94 4.18 -49.09
CA MET A 1 -12.60 3.87 -48.53
C MET A 1 -12.80 3.58 -47.05
N ASN A 2 -12.70 2.31 -46.65
CA ASN A 2 -12.76 1.92 -45.24
C ASN A 2 -11.56 2.51 -44.52
N THR A 3 -11.77 3.53 -43.69
CA THR A 3 -10.81 3.92 -42.66
C THR A 3 -10.75 2.76 -41.67
N ALA A 4 -9.66 1.99 -41.70
CA ALA A 4 -9.35 1.06 -40.62
C ALA A 4 -9.35 1.86 -39.32
N MET A 5 -10.19 1.47 -38.34
CA MET A 5 -10.18 2.06 -37.02
C MET A 5 -8.78 1.94 -36.42
N SER A 6 -8.33 2.98 -35.69
CA SER A 6 -7.04 2.90 -34.99
C SER A 6 -7.07 1.77 -33.96
N GLN A 7 -5.90 1.20 -33.64
CA GLN A 7 -5.80 0.15 -32.62
C GLN A 7 -6.34 0.64 -31.25
N ALA A 8 -6.18 1.93 -30.94
CA ALA A 8 -6.76 2.57 -29.77
C ALA A 8 -8.30 2.52 -29.75
N HIS A 9 -8.98 2.85 -30.86
CA HIS A 9 -10.44 2.82 -30.93
C HIS A 9 -11.01 1.41 -30.81
N GLU A 10 -10.33 0.41 -31.37
CA GLU A 10 -10.74 -0.99 -31.19
C GLU A 10 -10.64 -1.42 -29.72
N LYS A 11 -9.54 -1.10 -29.03
CA LYS A 11 -9.37 -1.39 -27.60
C LYS A 11 -10.40 -0.67 -26.73
N ALA A 12 -10.68 0.61 -27.02
CA ALA A 12 -11.72 1.37 -26.32
C ALA A 12 -13.10 0.70 -26.47
N ARG A 13 -13.46 0.28 -27.69
CA ARG A 13 -14.70 -0.45 -27.96
C ARG A 13 -14.74 -1.79 -27.22
N GLU A 14 -13.66 -2.57 -27.25
CA GLU A 14 -13.60 -3.83 -26.50
C GLU A 14 -13.78 -3.62 -25.00
N PHE A 15 -13.15 -2.60 -24.42
CA PHE A 15 -13.34 -2.26 -23.01
C PHE A 15 -14.79 -1.88 -22.71
N LEU A 16 -15.39 -1.00 -23.51
CA LEU A 16 -16.77 -0.57 -23.34
C LEU A 16 -17.77 -1.73 -23.46
N GLU A 17 -17.56 -2.65 -24.40
CA GLU A 17 -18.46 -3.77 -24.66
C GLU A 17 -18.29 -4.92 -23.67
N ARG A 18 -17.04 -5.29 -23.34
CA ARG A 18 -16.70 -6.56 -22.67
C ARG A 18 -16.26 -6.40 -21.22
N GLU A 19 -15.75 -5.25 -20.81
CA GLU A 19 -15.13 -5.07 -19.47
C GLU A 19 -16.06 -4.35 -18.48
N LYS A 20 -17.38 -4.47 -18.67
CA LYS A 20 -18.40 -3.83 -17.80
C LYS A 20 -18.28 -4.22 -16.33
N ALA A 21 -17.74 -5.41 -16.02
CA ALA A 21 -17.49 -5.88 -14.67
C ALA A 21 -16.38 -5.11 -13.91
N PHE A 22 -15.70 -4.17 -14.58
CA PHE A 22 -14.67 -3.30 -14.01
C PHE A 22 -15.10 -1.82 -13.99
N ARG A 23 -16.38 -1.53 -14.28
CA ARG A 23 -16.97 -0.19 -14.10
C ARG A 23 -17.37 0.01 -12.65
N LEU A 24 -16.45 0.53 -11.85
CA LEU A 24 -16.56 0.54 -10.38
C LEU A 24 -16.91 1.93 -9.83
N GLY A 25 -17.29 2.89 -10.69
CA GLY A 25 -17.56 4.27 -10.29
C GLY A 25 -18.68 4.47 -9.27
N GLU A 26 -19.56 3.48 -9.09
CA GLU A 26 -20.61 3.50 -8.06
C GLU A 26 -20.09 3.08 -6.68
N LEU A 27 -18.88 2.51 -6.59
CA LEU A 27 -18.28 2.11 -5.32
C LEU A 27 -17.79 3.32 -4.53
N LEU A 28 -17.94 3.24 -3.21
CA LEU A 28 -17.56 4.29 -2.27
C LEU A 28 -16.05 4.58 -2.35
N THR A 29 -15.22 3.55 -2.45
CA THR A 29 -13.77 3.65 -2.60
C THR A 29 -13.32 4.35 -3.88
N GLU A 30 -14.19 4.42 -4.91
CA GLU A 30 -13.92 5.08 -6.19
C GLU A 30 -14.53 6.48 -6.31
N SER A 31 -15.28 6.91 -5.30
CA SER A 31 -15.98 8.20 -5.27
C SER A 31 -15.10 9.32 -4.70
N SER A 32 -15.45 10.57 -5.00
CA SER A 32 -14.73 11.74 -4.50
C SER A 32 -15.17 12.14 -3.10
N HIS A 33 -14.21 12.35 -2.20
CA HIS A 33 -14.50 12.80 -0.85
C HIS A 33 -14.90 14.27 -0.78
N VAL A 34 -15.97 14.58 -0.05
CA VAL A 34 -16.53 15.95 0.01
C VAL A 34 -15.60 16.94 0.71
N LYS A 35 -14.87 16.53 1.77
CA LYS A 35 -13.96 17.41 2.51
C LYS A 35 -12.80 17.89 1.63
N THR A 36 -12.29 17.06 0.74
CA THR A 36 -11.03 17.31 0.01
C THR A 36 -11.22 17.79 -1.43
N ARG A 37 -12.45 18.11 -1.88
CA ARG A 37 -12.69 18.55 -3.29
C ARG A 37 -11.76 19.68 -3.77
N ARG A 38 -11.35 20.57 -2.87
CA ARG A 38 -10.45 21.70 -3.16
C ARG A 38 -9.01 21.47 -2.70
N LEU A 39 -8.61 20.22 -2.46
CA LEU A 39 -7.34 19.89 -1.82
C LEU A 39 -6.15 20.47 -2.57
N SER A 40 -6.09 20.30 -3.89
CA SER A 40 -5.00 20.87 -4.71
C SER A 40 -4.88 22.38 -4.54
N GLN A 41 -5.99 23.11 -4.55
CA GLN A 41 -6.00 24.57 -4.39
C GLN A 41 -5.58 24.97 -2.98
N THR A 42 -6.03 24.23 -1.96
CA THR A 42 -5.67 24.47 -0.56
C THR A 42 -4.18 24.27 -0.33
N ILE A 43 -3.61 23.13 -0.75
CA ILE A 43 -2.18 22.82 -0.61
C ILE A 43 -1.30 23.83 -1.38
N GLN A 44 -1.76 24.28 -2.55
CA GLN A 44 -1.01 25.28 -3.32
C GLN A 44 -0.94 26.63 -2.61
N ALA A 45 -2.00 27.01 -1.90
CA ALA A 45 -2.07 28.27 -1.14
C ALA A 45 -1.39 28.18 0.24
N ASP A 46 -1.59 27.08 0.97
CA ASP A 46 -1.09 26.85 2.33
C ASP A 46 -0.92 25.35 2.57
N ILE A 47 0.35 24.93 2.70
CA ILE A 47 0.72 23.52 2.89
C ILE A 47 0.15 22.99 4.22
N GLN A 48 0.17 23.78 5.31
CA GLN A 48 -0.36 23.34 6.60
C GLN A 48 -1.88 23.17 6.56
N ALA A 49 -2.60 24.09 5.92
CA ALA A 49 -4.05 23.94 5.70
C ALA A 49 -4.36 22.71 4.85
N GLY A 50 -3.53 22.44 3.85
CA GLY A 50 -3.64 21.27 2.99
C GLY A 50 -3.38 19.94 3.71
N VAL A 51 -2.33 19.87 4.53
CA VAL A 51 -2.03 18.73 5.42
C VAL A 51 -3.20 18.46 6.36
N ARG A 52 -3.75 19.50 7.01
CA ARG A 52 -4.93 19.38 7.86
C ARG A 52 -6.14 18.83 7.09
N LEU A 53 -6.33 19.27 5.85
CA LEU A 53 -7.43 18.82 5.01
C LEU A 53 -7.32 17.34 4.62
N LEU A 54 -6.10 16.86 4.31
CA LEU A 54 -5.84 15.43 4.09
C LEU A 54 -6.17 14.61 5.33
N GLN A 55 -5.62 14.99 6.48
CA GLN A 55 -5.82 14.28 7.75
C GLN A 55 -7.28 14.28 8.21
N SER A 56 -8.07 15.31 7.85
CA SER A 56 -9.49 15.39 8.24
C SER A 56 -10.37 14.26 7.69
N VAL A 57 -9.89 13.49 6.71
CA VAL A 57 -10.60 12.30 6.20
C VAL A 57 -10.27 11.07 7.02
N ASP A 58 -9.10 11.01 7.66
CA ASP A 58 -8.77 9.92 8.59
C ASP A 58 -9.68 9.95 9.83
N ASP A 59 -10.24 11.11 10.18
CA ASP A 59 -11.27 11.28 11.24
C ASP A 59 -12.58 10.52 10.98
N ASP A 60 -12.82 10.08 9.74
CA ASP A 60 -13.98 9.25 9.41
C ASP A 60 -13.79 7.79 9.86
N ILE A 61 -12.54 7.37 10.11
CA ILE A 61 -12.22 6.01 10.58
C ILE A 61 -12.75 5.77 12.00
N PRO A 62 -12.43 6.58 13.05
CA PRO A 62 -12.95 6.37 14.40
C PRO A 62 -14.49 6.27 14.48
N ALA A 63 -15.21 7.02 13.65
CA ALA A 63 -16.67 6.99 13.60
C ALA A 63 -17.20 5.63 13.09
N ALA A 64 -16.47 4.96 12.21
CA ALA A 64 -16.82 3.63 11.71
C ALA A 64 -16.38 2.49 12.65
N LEU A 65 -15.36 2.70 13.49
CA LEU A 65 -14.76 1.64 14.31
C LEU A 65 -15.75 0.98 15.27
N GLU A 66 -16.70 1.74 15.84
CA GLU A 66 -17.73 1.18 16.72
C GLU A 66 -18.57 0.13 15.98
N ARG A 67 -19.08 0.48 14.80
CA ARG A 67 -19.81 -0.45 13.92
C ARG A 67 -18.92 -1.62 13.50
N ILE A 68 -17.66 -1.35 13.17
CA ILE A 68 -16.74 -2.38 12.66
C ILE A 68 -16.46 -3.44 13.73
N PHE A 69 -16.08 -3.03 14.93
CA PHE A 69 -15.76 -3.94 16.03
C PHE A 69 -16.99 -4.62 16.63
N ALA A 70 -18.19 -4.05 16.45
CA ALA A 70 -19.44 -4.69 16.84
C ALA A 70 -19.88 -5.83 15.90
N GLN A 71 -19.24 -6.00 14.73
CA GLN A 71 -19.55 -7.12 13.83
C GLN A 71 -19.19 -8.46 14.48
N GLU A 72 -20.11 -9.43 14.41
CA GLU A 72 -19.87 -10.81 14.87
C GLU A 72 -18.61 -11.42 14.23
N SER A 73 -18.38 -11.12 12.95
CA SER A 73 -17.22 -11.59 12.20
C SER A 73 -15.88 -11.13 12.77
N PHE A 74 -15.81 -9.98 13.45
CA PHE A 74 -14.59 -9.54 14.15
C PHE A 74 -14.29 -10.47 15.34
N GLY A 75 -15.29 -10.79 16.15
CA GLY A 75 -15.14 -11.74 17.26
C GLY A 75 -14.73 -13.14 16.77
N LEU A 76 -15.38 -13.61 15.70
CA LEU A 76 -15.03 -14.88 15.06
C LEU A 76 -13.61 -14.88 14.49
N LEU A 77 -13.13 -13.76 13.96
CA LEU A 77 -11.74 -13.62 13.50
C LEU A 77 -10.77 -13.77 14.67
N VAL A 78 -10.99 -13.04 15.77
CA VAL A 78 -10.17 -13.16 16.99
C VAL A 78 -10.15 -14.59 17.50
N ASP A 79 -11.30 -15.26 17.57
CA ASP A 79 -11.42 -16.63 18.04
C ASP A 79 -10.69 -17.63 17.13
N ALA A 80 -10.85 -17.50 15.80
CA ALA A 80 -10.17 -18.35 14.83
C ALA A 80 -8.65 -18.16 14.86
N LEU A 81 -8.18 -16.91 14.97
CA LEU A 81 -6.75 -16.61 15.14
C LEU A 81 -6.24 -17.22 16.45
N ARG A 82 -6.92 -17.00 17.59
CA ARG A 82 -6.53 -17.56 18.89
C ARG A 82 -6.43 -19.09 18.83
N GLU A 83 -7.42 -19.75 18.24
CA GLU A 83 -7.42 -21.20 18.10
C GLU A 83 -6.28 -21.70 17.19
N ALA A 84 -6.00 -20.98 16.10
CA ALA A 84 -4.89 -21.31 15.22
C ALA A 84 -3.54 -21.20 15.96
N ILE A 85 -3.37 -20.17 16.79
CA ILE A 85 -2.17 -20.00 17.62
C ILE A 85 -2.04 -21.18 18.60
N ARG A 86 -3.11 -21.47 19.35
CA ARG A 86 -3.15 -22.52 20.37
C ARG A 86 -2.87 -23.92 19.80
N THR A 87 -3.37 -24.20 18.60
CA THR A 87 -3.24 -25.51 17.96
C THR A 87 -2.07 -25.59 16.97
N GLY A 88 -1.36 -24.49 16.74
CA GLY A 88 -0.25 -24.41 15.79
C GLY A 88 -0.69 -24.52 14.32
N ARG A 89 -1.93 -24.16 14.00
CA ARG A 89 -2.40 -23.99 12.63
C ARG A 89 -1.81 -22.73 12.01
N ARG A 90 -1.85 -22.66 10.69
CA ARG A 90 -1.30 -21.53 9.95
C ARG A 90 -2.36 -20.47 9.71
N ILE A 91 -1.90 -19.23 9.68
CA ILE A 91 -2.66 -18.03 9.42
C ILE A 91 -2.11 -17.44 8.12
N PHE A 92 -2.99 -17.25 7.14
CA PHE A 92 -2.67 -16.69 5.85
C PHE A 92 -3.27 -15.30 5.71
N PHE A 93 -2.44 -14.28 5.51
CA PHE A 93 -2.89 -12.95 5.09
C PHE A 93 -2.68 -12.84 3.58
N THR A 94 -3.73 -12.54 2.82
CA THR A 94 -3.63 -12.46 1.36
C THR A 94 -4.11 -11.12 0.85
N GLY A 95 -3.43 -10.57 -0.16
CA GLY A 95 -3.80 -9.28 -0.73
C GLY A 95 -3.12 -8.98 -2.07
N CYS A 96 -3.43 -7.82 -2.63
CA CYS A 96 -2.79 -7.25 -3.81
C CYS A 96 -2.41 -5.78 -3.59
N GLY A 97 -1.35 -5.31 -4.25
CA GLY A 97 -0.88 -3.93 -4.10
C GLY A 97 -0.67 -3.58 -2.63
N ALA A 98 -1.24 -2.49 -2.15
CA ALA A 98 -1.11 -2.06 -0.75
C ALA A 98 -1.61 -3.12 0.26
N THR A 99 -2.68 -3.88 -0.03
CA THR A 99 -3.13 -4.98 0.86
C THR A 99 -2.19 -6.19 0.85
N GLY A 100 -1.50 -6.43 -0.25
CA GLY A 100 -0.44 -7.44 -0.34
C GLY A 100 0.76 -7.06 0.51
N ARG A 101 1.17 -5.78 0.45
CA ARG A 101 2.24 -5.23 1.30
C ARG A 101 1.86 -5.22 2.77
N LEU A 102 0.60 -4.90 3.10
CA LEU A 102 0.03 -5.04 4.44
C LEU A 102 0.12 -6.49 4.94
N SER A 103 -0.19 -7.47 4.08
CA SER A 103 -0.10 -8.90 4.43
C SER A 103 1.33 -9.30 4.77
N ILE A 104 2.32 -8.82 3.99
CA ILE A 104 3.75 -9.03 4.26
C ILE A 104 4.17 -8.37 5.57
N LEU A 105 3.70 -7.15 5.83
CA LEU A 105 3.97 -6.42 7.07
C LEU A 105 3.44 -7.17 8.30
N LEU A 106 2.21 -7.70 8.25
CA LEU A 106 1.63 -8.51 9.32
C LEU A 106 2.43 -9.81 9.56
N GLU A 107 2.90 -10.48 8.49
CA GLU A 107 3.78 -11.65 8.62
C GLU A 107 5.13 -11.28 9.26
N ALA A 108 5.77 -10.19 8.81
CA ALA A 108 7.05 -9.75 9.34
C ALA A 108 6.94 -9.34 10.82
N ALA A 109 5.90 -8.59 11.19
CA ALA A 109 5.62 -8.20 12.57
C ALA A 109 5.39 -9.43 13.47
N TRP A 110 4.63 -10.42 12.98
CA TRP A 110 4.43 -11.71 13.66
C TRP A 110 5.75 -12.44 13.90
N ARG A 111 6.57 -12.58 12.85
CA ARG A 111 7.86 -13.28 12.93
C ARG A 111 8.80 -12.61 13.92
N ARG A 112 8.89 -11.29 13.87
CA ARG A 112 9.67 -10.46 14.81
C ARG A 112 9.22 -10.71 16.25
N PHE A 113 7.92 -10.62 16.53
CA PHE A 113 7.36 -10.89 17.86
C PHE A 113 7.84 -12.25 18.43
N TRP A 114 7.74 -13.32 17.65
CA TRP A 114 8.17 -14.66 18.10
C TRP A 114 9.69 -14.85 18.15
N ARG A 115 10.50 -14.04 17.46
CA ARG A 115 11.97 -14.10 17.56
C ARG A 115 12.49 -13.45 18.82
N GLU A 116 11.89 -12.32 19.16
CA GLU A 116 12.29 -11.51 20.29
C GLU A 116 11.72 -12.04 21.61
N MET A 117 10.69 -12.88 21.55
CA MET A 117 10.20 -13.65 22.69
C MET A 117 11.28 -14.62 23.20
N GLU A 118 11.56 -14.59 24.52
CA GLU A 118 12.64 -15.30 25.25
C GLU A 118 13.38 -16.40 24.47
N PRO A 119 14.67 -16.19 24.11
CA PRO A 119 15.52 -17.18 23.45
C PRO A 119 15.61 -18.46 24.29
N GLY A 120 14.85 -19.50 23.93
CA GLY A 120 14.79 -20.77 24.67
C GLY A 120 13.42 -21.42 24.73
N ARG A 121 12.33 -20.68 24.46
CA ARG A 121 11.01 -21.30 24.24
C ARG A 121 11.02 -22.05 22.91
N SER A 122 11.04 -23.38 22.96
CA SER A 122 10.92 -24.25 21.78
C SER A 122 9.67 -23.95 20.93
N GLU A 123 8.61 -23.44 21.55
CA GLU A 123 7.39 -23.00 20.88
C GLU A 123 7.62 -21.78 19.97
N ALA A 124 8.45 -20.82 20.39
CA ALA A 124 8.64 -19.56 19.68
C ALA A 124 9.23 -19.78 18.28
N ALA A 125 10.23 -20.65 18.15
CA ALA A 125 10.79 -21.04 16.86
C ALA A 125 9.75 -21.69 15.93
N ARG A 126 8.86 -22.54 16.48
CA ARG A 126 7.79 -23.20 15.72
C ARG A 126 6.74 -22.21 15.22
N MET A 127 6.46 -21.16 15.99
CA MET A 127 5.40 -20.20 15.71
C MET A 127 5.79 -19.16 14.66
N GLN A 128 7.08 -18.84 14.50
CA GLN A 128 7.56 -17.90 13.47
C GLN A 128 7.01 -18.23 12.07
N ASP A 129 6.96 -19.52 11.71
CA ASP A 129 6.48 -19.98 10.39
C ASP A 129 4.97 -20.29 10.31
N ARG A 130 4.20 -19.84 11.31
CA ARG A 130 2.73 -20.04 11.33
C ARG A 130 1.93 -18.88 10.77
N CYS A 131 2.55 -17.73 10.53
CA CYS A 131 1.95 -16.65 9.75
C CYS A 131 2.60 -16.61 8.36
N ILE A 132 1.79 -16.55 7.31
CA ILE A 132 2.22 -16.57 5.92
C ILE A 132 1.48 -15.49 5.14
N SER A 133 2.22 -14.63 4.44
CA SER A 133 1.65 -13.70 3.49
C SER A 133 1.55 -14.30 2.09
N VAL A 134 0.48 -13.96 1.35
CA VAL A 134 0.29 -14.30 -0.07
C VAL A 134 -0.06 -13.03 -0.83
N MET A 135 0.91 -12.48 -1.55
CA MET A 135 0.75 -11.30 -2.40
C MET A 135 0.67 -11.70 -3.88
N ALA A 136 -0.26 -11.09 -4.63
CA ALA A 136 -0.30 -11.26 -6.08
C ALA A 136 1.04 -10.88 -6.72
N GLY A 137 1.68 -11.82 -7.42
CA GLY A 137 3.01 -11.63 -8.00
C GLY A 137 4.19 -11.96 -7.07
N GLY A 138 3.93 -12.45 -5.86
CA GLY A 138 4.94 -12.82 -4.86
C GLY A 138 5.65 -11.60 -4.27
N ASP A 139 6.74 -11.82 -3.52
CA ASP A 139 7.47 -10.73 -2.86
C ASP A 139 8.12 -9.75 -3.86
N PHE A 140 8.30 -10.13 -5.13
CA PHE A 140 8.72 -9.20 -6.18
C PHE A 140 7.75 -8.01 -6.28
N ALA A 141 6.45 -8.27 -6.10
CA ALA A 141 5.42 -7.25 -6.17
C ALA A 141 5.49 -6.23 -5.02
N LEU A 142 6.22 -6.52 -3.92
CA LEU A 142 6.48 -5.56 -2.85
C LEU A 142 7.19 -4.30 -3.39
N ILE A 143 8.09 -4.46 -4.35
CA ILE A 143 8.96 -3.39 -4.87
C ILE A 143 8.45 -2.81 -6.19
N LYS A 144 7.85 -3.67 -7.01
CA LYS A 144 7.39 -3.28 -8.33
C LYS A 144 6.12 -4.05 -8.68
N SER A 145 5.02 -3.32 -8.89
CA SER A 145 3.74 -3.90 -9.26
C SER A 145 3.87 -4.84 -10.47
N VAL A 146 3.24 -6.00 -10.39
CA VAL A 146 3.21 -6.99 -11.47
C VAL A 146 1.87 -6.88 -12.18
N GLU A 147 1.87 -6.20 -13.33
CA GLU A 147 0.65 -5.84 -14.04
C GLU A 147 -0.19 -7.08 -14.42
N GLY A 148 -1.50 -6.96 -14.22
CA GLY A 148 -2.50 -7.96 -14.59
C GLY A 148 -2.60 -9.19 -13.67
N PHE A 149 -1.67 -9.43 -12.74
CA PHE A 149 -1.76 -10.59 -11.84
C PHE A 149 -3.00 -10.55 -10.93
N GLU A 150 -3.44 -9.35 -10.56
CA GLU A 150 -4.58 -9.14 -9.67
C GLU A 150 -5.93 -9.48 -10.31
N ASP A 151 -5.98 -9.51 -11.65
CA ASP A 151 -7.20 -9.69 -12.42
C ASP A 151 -7.65 -11.16 -12.53
N PHE A 152 -6.87 -12.12 -12.01
CA PHE A 152 -7.11 -13.57 -12.16
C PHE A 152 -7.35 -14.29 -10.83
N PRO A 153 -8.57 -14.79 -10.57
CA PRO A 153 -8.85 -15.61 -9.39
C PRO A 153 -8.01 -16.89 -9.32
N ASP A 154 -7.78 -17.54 -10.47
CA ASP A 154 -7.02 -18.79 -10.52
C ASP A 154 -5.56 -18.63 -10.10
N PHE A 155 -4.99 -17.44 -10.29
CA PHE A 155 -3.64 -17.13 -9.81
C PHE A 155 -3.62 -17.09 -8.28
N GLY A 156 -4.64 -16.48 -7.67
CA GLY A 156 -4.83 -16.47 -6.21
C GLY A 156 -5.02 -17.86 -5.63
N ARG A 157 -5.88 -18.67 -6.28
CA ARG A 157 -6.06 -20.09 -5.91
C ARG A 157 -4.74 -20.85 -5.99
N HIS A 158 -3.99 -20.68 -7.07
CA HIS A 158 -2.73 -21.37 -7.26
C HIS A 158 -1.69 -20.97 -6.21
N GLN A 159 -1.46 -19.67 -5.99
CA GLN A 159 -0.48 -19.20 -5.00
C GLN A 159 -0.82 -19.71 -3.59
N LEU A 160 -2.09 -19.64 -3.18
CA LEU A 160 -2.49 -20.13 -1.85
C LEU A 160 -2.30 -21.66 -1.72
N ARG A 161 -2.53 -22.41 -2.80
CA ARG A 161 -2.30 -23.86 -2.85
C ARG A 161 -0.81 -24.20 -2.82
N GLU A 162 0.02 -23.43 -3.51
CA GLU A 162 1.48 -23.61 -3.60
C GLU A 162 2.17 -23.38 -2.25
N VAL A 163 1.74 -22.37 -1.47
CA VAL A 163 2.20 -22.19 -0.08
C VAL A 163 1.66 -23.26 0.88
N GLY A 164 0.81 -24.16 0.36
CA GLY A 164 0.46 -25.42 0.99
C GLY A 164 -0.64 -25.31 2.02
N ILE A 165 -1.63 -24.42 1.86
CA ILE A 165 -2.83 -24.31 2.73
C ILE A 165 -3.41 -25.68 3.10
N GLN A 166 -3.85 -25.85 4.34
CA GLN A 166 -4.44 -27.09 4.86
C GLN A 166 -5.79 -26.83 5.52
N ARG A 167 -6.54 -27.90 5.75
CA ARG A 167 -7.79 -27.88 6.51
C ARG A 167 -7.56 -27.30 7.91
N ASP A 168 -8.51 -26.52 8.41
CA ASP A 168 -8.50 -25.87 9.72
C ASP A 168 -7.42 -24.78 9.90
N ASP A 169 -6.71 -24.40 8.83
CA ASP A 169 -5.93 -23.15 8.81
C ASP A 169 -6.89 -21.94 8.75
N VAL A 170 -6.36 -20.72 8.91
CA VAL A 170 -7.12 -19.47 8.81
C VAL A 170 -6.66 -18.69 7.59
N VAL A 171 -7.60 -18.22 6.76
CA VAL A 171 -7.33 -17.33 5.62
C VAL A 171 -8.04 -16.01 5.85
N VAL A 172 -7.27 -14.94 5.98
CA VAL A 172 -7.75 -13.56 6.01
C VAL A 172 -7.46 -12.93 4.66
N ALA A 173 -8.47 -12.95 3.79
CA ALA A 173 -8.42 -12.41 2.44
C ALA A 173 -8.75 -10.91 2.47
N ILE A 174 -7.72 -10.07 2.38
CA ILE A 174 -7.80 -8.62 2.53
C ILE A 174 -7.81 -7.97 1.14
N THR A 175 -8.85 -7.20 0.84
CA THR A 175 -8.96 -6.47 -0.43
C THR A 175 -9.53 -5.08 -0.16
N GLU A 176 -8.91 -4.07 -0.77
CA GLU A 176 -9.26 -2.68 -0.51
C GLU A 176 -10.77 -2.41 -0.76
N GLY A 177 -11.26 -2.70 -1.97
CA GLY A 177 -12.66 -2.42 -2.32
C GLY A 177 -13.61 -3.62 -2.27
N GLY A 178 -13.16 -4.85 -2.01
CA GLY A 178 -14.01 -6.05 -2.04
C GLY A 178 -14.18 -6.71 -3.41
N GLU A 179 -13.50 -6.23 -4.45
CA GLU A 179 -13.70 -6.66 -5.84
C GLU A 179 -12.46 -7.28 -6.51
N THR A 180 -11.33 -7.40 -5.81
CA THR A 180 -10.06 -7.85 -6.42
C THR A 180 -10.13 -9.35 -6.76
N PRO A 181 -10.08 -9.76 -8.05
CA PRO A 181 -10.26 -11.15 -8.45
C PRO A 181 -9.26 -12.12 -7.81
N PHE A 182 -7.98 -11.76 -7.72
CA PHE A 182 -6.95 -12.56 -7.07
C PHE A 182 -7.30 -12.92 -5.62
N VAL A 183 -7.73 -11.92 -4.83
CA VAL A 183 -8.07 -12.08 -3.41
C VAL A 183 -9.37 -12.88 -3.24
N ILE A 184 -10.33 -12.70 -4.14
CA ILE A 184 -11.52 -13.57 -4.20
C ILE A 184 -11.11 -15.02 -4.46
N GLY A 185 -10.13 -15.23 -5.34
CA GLY A 185 -9.53 -16.54 -5.60
C GLY A 185 -8.90 -17.19 -4.36
N THR A 186 -8.14 -16.44 -3.55
CA THR A 186 -7.57 -16.96 -2.31
C THR A 186 -8.65 -17.32 -1.29
N ALA A 187 -9.72 -16.53 -1.17
CA ALA A 187 -10.86 -16.85 -0.33
C ALA A 187 -11.53 -18.18 -0.73
N TRP A 188 -11.81 -18.37 -2.03
CA TRP A 188 -12.37 -19.62 -2.53
C TRP A 188 -11.46 -20.82 -2.31
N GLN A 189 -10.15 -20.69 -2.56
CA GLN A 189 -9.21 -21.79 -2.34
C GLN A 189 -9.08 -22.15 -0.85
N GLY A 190 -9.12 -21.16 0.05
CA GLY A 190 -9.19 -21.40 1.48
C GLY A 190 -10.43 -22.22 1.85
N LEU A 191 -11.60 -21.81 1.35
CA LEU A 191 -12.87 -22.48 1.61
C LEU A 191 -12.88 -23.93 1.10
N ASP A 192 -12.44 -24.15 -0.14
CA ASP A 192 -12.36 -25.49 -0.74
C ASP A 192 -11.45 -26.44 0.03
N THR A 193 -10.39 -25.89 0.64
CA THR A 193 -9.44 -26.65 1.45
C THR A 193 -10.01 -26.98 2.83
N GLY A 194 -11.07 -26.30 3.26
CA GLY A 194 -11.66 -26.40 4.59
C GLY A 194 -10.94 -25.55 5.64
N ALA A 195 -10.38 -24.42 5.23
CA ALA A 195 -9.88 -23.38 6.13
C ALA A 195 -11.02 -22.49 6.66
N HIS A 196 -10.79 -21.78 7.76
CA HIS A 196 -11.65 -20.70 8.22
C HIS A 196 -11.35 -19.45 7.40
N VAL A 197 -12.32 -18.94 6.65
CA VAL A 197 -12.09 -17.84 5.69
C VAL A 197 -12.79 -16.57 6.15
N PHE A 198 -12.03 -15.48 6.18
CA PHE A 198 -12.48 -14.12 6.46
C PHE A 198 -12.19 -13.24 5.24
N PHE A 199 -13.21 -12.56 4.73
CA PHE A 199 -13.13 -11.63 3.60
C PHE A 199 -13.28 -10.20 4.11
N VAL A 200 -12.23 -9.41 3.99
CA VAL A 200 -12.10 -8.07 4.59
C VAL A 200 -12.07 -7.02 3.47
N TYR A 201 -12.94 -6.00 3.55
CA TYR A 201 -13.11 -5.01 2.49
C TYR A 201 -13.71 -3.68 2.97
N ASN A 202 -13.55 -2.59 2.18
CA ASN A 202 -13.90 -1.22 2.60
C ASN A 202 -15.05 -0.58 1.80
N ASN A 203 -15.85 -1.36 1.06
CA ASN A 203 -17.12 -0.91 0.50
C ASN A 203 -18.30 -1.51 1.26
N PRO A 204 -19.43 -0.80 1.41
CA PRO A 204 -20.61 -1.38 2.00
C PRO A 204 -21.04 -2.66 1.28
N SER A 205 -21.32 -3.70 2.05
CA SER A 205 -21.67 -5.04 1.54
C SER A 205 -22.85 -4.99 0.56
N GLU A 206 -23.88 -4.21 0.89
CA GLU A 206 -25.05 -4.03 0.02
C GLU A 206 -24.68 -3.44 -1.35
N LEU A 207 -23.75 -2.49 -1.37
CA LEU A 207 -23.29 -1.83 -2.59
C LEU A 207 -22.50 -2.80 -3.47
N LEU A 208 -21.58 -3.55 -2.87
CA LEU A 208 -20.84 -4.60 -3.59
C LEU A 208 -21.77 -5.67 -4.15
N CYS A 209 -22.69 -6.18 -3.33
CA CYS A 209 -23.66 -7.16 -3.78
C CYS A 209 -24.49 -6.60 -4.93
N ARG A 210 -24.96 -5.34 -4.85
CA ARG A 210 -25.80 -4.77 -5.92
C ARG A 210 -25.06 -4.64 -7.25
N HIS A 211 -23.82 -4.16 -7.25
CA HIS A 211 -23.14 -3.70 -8.46
C HIS A 211 -22.03 -4.63 -8.98
N VAL A 212 -21.48 -5.51 -8.15
CA VAL A 212 -20.33 -6.34 -8.52
C VAL A 212 -20.62 -7.82 -8.28
N GLN A 213 -20.92 -8.56 -9.36
CA GLN A 213 -21.31 -9.97 -9.29
C GLN A 213 -20.30 -10.85 -8.53
N ARG A 214 -19.01 -10.76 -8.87
CA ARG A 214 -17.97 -11.57 -8.20
C ARG A 214 -17.85 -11.29 -6.69
N SER A 215 -18.12 -10.06 -6.28
CA SER A 215 -18.17 -9.66 -4.87
C SER A 215 -19.44 -10.20 -4.21
N ARG A 216 -20.60 -10.12 -4.89
CA ARG A 216 -21.84 -10.74 -4.42
C ARG A 216 -21.65 -12.23 -4.13
N GLU A 217 -21.03 -12.98 -5.03
CA GLU A 217 -20.84 -14.42 -4.90
C GLU A 217 -20.06 -14.80 -3.63
N VAL A 218 -18.97 -14.07 -3.32
CA VAL A 218 -18.17 -14.32 -2.10
C VAL A 218 -18.86 -13.77 -0.83
N ILE A 219 -19.59 -12.66 -0.93
CA ILE A 219 -20.32 -12.05 0.20
C ILE A 219 -21.61 -12.81 0.54
N GLU A 220 -22.24 -13.50 -0.41
CA GLU A 220 -23.44 -14.30 -0.13
C GLU A 220 -23.11 -15.73 0.33
N GLU A 221 -21.87 -16.21 0.14
CA GLU A 221 -21.42 -17.52 0.61
C GLU A 221 -21.40 -17.59 2.15
N PRO A 222 -22.30 -18.35 2.80
CA PRO A 222 -22.46 -18.34 4.26
C PRO A 222 -21.26 -18.88 5.03
N ARG A 223 -20.40 -19.70 4.40
CA ARG A 223 -19.21 -20.30 5.04
C ARG A 223 -18.00 -19.35 5.08
N ILE A 224 -18.04 -18.25 4.33
CA ILE A 224 -17.03 -17.19 4.41
C ILE A 224 -17.56 -16.13 5.39
N HIS A 225 -16.73 -15.69 6.33
CA HIS A 225 -17.06 -14.59 7.24
C HIS A 225 -16.67 -13.25 6.60
N LYS A 226 -17.50 -12.21 6.75
CA LYS A 226 -17.34 -10.93 6.04
C LYS A 226 -17.04 -9.86 7.06
N LEU A 227 -16.03 -9.04 6.81
CA LEU A 227 -15.69 -7.91 7.66
C LEU A 227 -15.76 -6.63 6.83
N ASP A 228 -16.87 -5.92 6.97
CA ASP A 228 -17.17 -4.68 6.24
C ASP A 228 -16.57 -3.49 6.99
N LEU A 229 -15.48 -2.95 6.44
CA LEU A 229 -14.67 -1.87 6.99
C LEU A 229 -15.03 -0.50 6.39
N ALA A 230 -16.17 -0.35 5.71
CA ALA A 230 -16.48 0.89 5.01
C ALA A 230 -16.45 2.15 5.90
N THR A 231 -15.54 3.08 5.61
CA THR A 231 -15.37 4.35 6.33
C THR A 231 -15.86 5.56 5.52
N GLY A 232 -15.73 5.50 4.21
CA GLY A 232 -16.04 6.63 3.34
C GLY A 232 -15.22 6.61 2.05
N PRO A 233 -15.40 7.61 1.18
CA PRO A 233 -14.49 7.86 0.08
C PRO A 233 -13.08 8.23 0.57
N MET A 234 -12.06 7.96 -0.22
CA MET A 234 -10.66 8.26 0.14
C MET A 234 -10.36 9.75 0.00
N ALA A 235 -9.39 10.27 0.78
CA ALA A 235 -8.98 11.67 0.73
C ALA A 235 -8.56 12.11 -0.68
N ILE A 236 -7.92 11.20 -1.41
CA ILE A 236 -7.65 11.26 -2.83
C ILE A 236 -8.49 10.18 -3.51
N THR A 237 -9.31 10.56 -4.49
CA THR A 237 -10.28 9.69 -5.16
C THR A 237 -9.62 8.42 -5.69
N GLY A 238 -10.02 7.24 -5.19
CA GLY A 238 -9.47 5.94 -5.59
C GLY A 238 -8.13 5.55 -4.95
N SER A 239 -7.56 6.38 -4.06
CA SER A 239 -6.27 6.11 -3.39
C SER A 239 -6.48 5.24 -2.14
N THR A 240 -6.77 3.97 -2.37
CA THR A 240 -7.05 2.96 -1.33
C THR A 240 -5.87 2.64 -0.41
N ARG A 241 -4.63 2.96 -0.82
CA ARG A 241 -3.44 2.96 0.04
C ARG A 241 -3.55 3.89 1.26
N MET A 242 -4.53 4.80 1.28
CA MET A 242 -4.77 5.74 2.38
C MET A 242 -5.71 5.15 3.42
N GLN A 243 -6.95 5.65 3.53
CA GLN A 243 -7.87 5.33 4.62
C GLN A 243 -8.22 3.84 4.68
N ALA A 244 -8.54 3.21 3.54
CA ALA A 244 -8.91 1.79 3.48
C ALA A 244 -7.85 0.88 4.11
N THR A 245 -6.60 0.97 3.65
CA THR A 245 -5.51 0.15 4.21
C THR A 245 -5.06 0.57 5.60
N THR A 246 -5.31 1.82 6.02
CA THR A 246 -5.13 2.22 7.43
C THR A 246 -6.16 1.51 8.32
N THR A 247 -7.42 1.44 7.90
CA THR A 247 -8.47 0.72 8.61
C THR A 247 -8.21 -0.78 8.63
N GLU A 248 -7.78 -1.38 7.52
CA GLU A 248 -7.40 -2.80 7.46
C GLU A 248 -6.22 -3.12 8.39
N LEU A 249 -5.16 -2.30 8.39
CA LEU A 249 -4.02 -2.48 9.30
C LEU A 249 -4.47 -2.42 10.76
N LEU A 250 -5.27 -1.42 11.13
CA LEU A 250 -5.76 -1.27 12.49
C LEU A 250 -6.64 -2.45 12.91
N VAL A 251 -7.63 -2.83 12.10
CA VAL A 251 -8.66 -3.81 12.49
C VAL A 251 -8.10 -5.23 12.47
N VAL A 252 -7.39 -5.61 11.40
CA VAL A 252 -6.77 -6.94 11.31
C VAL A 252 -5.60 -7.06 12.29
N GLY A 253 -4.80 -6.00 12.44
CA GLY A 253 -3.74 -5.93 13.44
C GLY A 253 -4.28 -6.06 14.87
N ALA A 254 -5.35 -5.35 15.21
CA ALA A 254 -6.01 -5.46 16.52
C ALA A 254 -6.53 -6.88 16.77
N ALA A 255 -7.15 -7.52 15.78
CA ALA A 255 -7.60 -8.91 15.92
C ALA A 255 -6.44 -9.88 16.21
N LEU A 256 -5.31 -9.71 15.51
CA LEU A 256 -4.12 -10.53 15.70
C LEU A 256 -3.44 -10.26 17.05
N GLU A 257 -3.31 -9.01 17.48
CA GLU A 257 -2.76 -8.64 18.79
C GLU A 257 -3.64 -9.12 19.95
N THR A 258 -4.97 -9.05 19.80
CA THR A 258 -5.91 -9.58 20.79
C THR A 258 -5.78 -11.10 20.89
N ALA A 259 -5.72 -11.81 19.76
CA ALA A 259 -5.50 -13.27 19.75
C ALA A 259 -4.15 -13.68 20.37
N LEU A 260 -3.08 -12.95 20.06
CA LEU A 260 -1.75 -13.16 20.65
C LEU A 260 -1.75 -12.97 22.16
N THR A 261 -2.24 -11.82 22.64
CA THR A 261 -2.25 -11.49 24.07
C THR A 261 -3.14 -12.46 24.86
N GLN A 262 -4.28 -12.89 24.30
CA GLN A 262 -5.15 -13.91 24.91
C GLN A 262 -4.50 -15.30 24.98
N THR A 263 -3.58 -15.63 24.07
CA THR A 263 -2.96 -16.98 24.03
C THR A 263 -1.66 -17.05 24.83
N VAL A 264 -0.80 -16.04 24.69
CA VAL A 264 0.55 -16.02 25.26
C VAL A 264 0.57 -15.41 26.67
N GLY A 265 -0.47 -14.65 27.04
CA GLY A 265 -0.56 -13.91 28.30
C GLY A 265 0.26 -12.63 28.32
N CYS A 266 0.18 -11.86 29.41
CA CYS A 266 0.85 -10.56 29.59
C CYS A 266 2.38 -10.65 29.77
N ALA A 267 3.01 -11.83 29.65
CA ALA A 267 4.47 -12.01 29.78
C ALA A 267 5.24 -11.54 28.52
N VAL A 268 4.68 -10.57 27.80
CA VAL A 268 5.41 -9.81 26.78
C VAL A 268 6.14 -8.72 27.54
N HIS A 269 7.39 -8.97 27.93
CA HIS A 269 8.31 -7.89 28.27
C HIS A 269 8.42 -7.01 27.03
N THR A 270 7.65 -5.92 26.99
CA THR A 270 7.71 -4.94 25.92
C THR A 270 9.08 -4.26 25.95
N PHE A 271 9.78 -4.38 24.82
CA PHE A 271 11.00 -3.70 24.42
C PHE A 271 11.32 -2.39 25.14
N SER A 272 12.21 -2.52 26.13
CA SER A 272 13.27 -1.59 26.53
C SER A 272 13.71 -2.07 27.91
N ALA A 273 15.01 -2.35 28.09
CA ALA A 273 15.57 -2.71 29.39
C ALA A 273 15.32 -1.63 30.48
N ASP A 274 14.81 -0.45 30.09
CA ASP A 274 14.59 0.71 30.95
C ASP A 274 13.12 1.17 31.03
N ARG A 275 12.15 0.42 30.50
CA ARG A 275 10.72 0.76 30.65
C ARG A 275 10.03 -0.14 31.65
N GLU A 276 9.94 0.32 32.90
CA GLU A 276 8.90 -0.09 33.86
C GLU A 276 7.52 0.36 33.33
N GLY A 277 7.04 -0.27 32.26
CA GLY A 277 5.70 -0.08 31.71
C GLY A 277 4.73 -1.13 32.26
N PRO A 278 3.43 -0.80 32.40
CA PRO A 278 2.43 -1.77 32.84
C PRO A 278 2.40 -2.97 31.90
N GLN A 279 2.17 -4.15 32.48
CA GLN A 279 1.95 -5.41 31.78
C GLN A 279 0.96 -5.21 30.63
N SER A 280 1.24 -5.76 29.44
CA SER A 280 0.36 -5.64 28.27
C SER A 280 -0.93 -6.44 28.52
N GLU A 281 -1.91 -5.82 29.20
CA GLU A 281 -3.26 -6.36 29.34
C GLU A 281 -3.94 -6.52 27.98
N VAL A 282 -4.88 -7.48 27.88
CA VAL A 282 -5.67 -7.68 26.67
C VAL A 282 -6.48 -6.42 26.42
N ARG A 283 -6.11 -5.66 25.38
CA ARG A 283 -6.86 -4.48 24.97
C ARG A 283 -8.26 -4.84 24.52
N THR A 284 -9.21 -4.09 25.05
CA THR A 284 -10.60 -4.04 24.58
C THR A 284 -10.68 -3.31 23.24
N VAL A 285 -11.77 -3.53 22.50
CA VAL A 285 -12.04 -2.81 21.24
C VAL A 285 -12.20 -1.30 21.48
N GLN A 286 -12.74 -0.91 22.63
CA GLN A 286 -12.88 0.48 23.04
C GLN A 286 -11.51 1.15 23.22
N GLU A 287 -10.52 0.45 23.79
CA GLU A 287 -9.17 0.96 23.94
C GLU A 287 -8.48 1.16 22.57
N TYR A 288 -8.62 0.22 21.62
CA TYR A 288 -8.10 0.43 20.26
C TYR A 288 -8.72 1.67 19.61
N GLN A 289 -10.03 1.87 19.73
CA GLN A 289 -10.72 3.04 19.20
C GLN A 289 -10.22 4.34 19.85
N GLN A 290 -10.07 4.36 21.18
CA GLN A 290 -9.58 5.53 21.92
C GLN A 290 -8.13 5.87 21.57
N LEU A 291 -7.25 4.85 21.51
CA LEU A 291 -5.85 5.03 21.16
C LEU A 291 -5.68 5.52 19.72
N PHE A 292 -6.46 4.99 18.78
CA PHE A 292 -6.42 5.47 17.40
C PHE A 292 -6.95 6.90 17.26
N THR A 293 -8.05 7.23 17.94
CA THR A 293 -8.56 8.61 18.00
C THR A 293 -7.51 9.56 18.60
N SER A 294 -6.81 9.13 19.66
CA SER A 294 -5.73 9.89 20.27
C SER A 294 -4.54 10.07 19.33
N LEU A 295 -4.16 9.05 18.56
CA LEU A 295 -3.11 9.16 17.55
C LEU A 295 -3.47 10.20 16.48
N LEU A 296 -4.68 10.13 15.91
CA LEU A 296 -5.15 11.10 14.92
C LEU A 296 -5.11 12.53 15.49
N SER A 297 -5.65 12.73 16.69
CA SER A 297 -5.64 14.04 17.35
C SER A 297 -4.23 14.60 17.60
N GLN A 298 -3.24 13.73 17.85
CA GLN A 298 -1.84 14.15 18.03
C GLN A 298 -1.21 14.54 16.68
N LEU A 299 -1.43 13.74 15.64
CA LEU A 299 -0.93 14.01 14.28
C LEU A 299 -1.60 15.23 13.62
N SER A 300 -2.80 15.59 14.05
CA SER A 300 -3.52 16.80 13.62
C SER A 300 -3.27 18.02 14.52
N SER A 301 -2.37 17.93 15.50
CA SER A 301 -1.98 19.07 16.33
C SER A 301 -1.27 20.13 15.47
N PRO A 302 -1.34 21.42 15.82
CA PRO A 302 -0.64 22.48 15.06
C PRO A 302 0.86 22.21 14.89
N GLN A 303 1.51 21.66 15.91
CA GLN A 303 2.93 21.31 15.90
C GLN A 303 3.22 20.15 14.93
N ALA A 304 2.44 19.08 14.99
CA ALA A 304 2.58 17.94 14.08
C ALA A 304 2.29 18.33 12.62
N ILE A 305 1.25 19.13 12.37
CA ILE A 305 0.93 19.66 11.05
C ILE A 305 2.09 20.51 10.51
N ALA A 306 2.66 21.39 11.33
CA ALA A 306 3.81 22.20 10.92
C ALA A 306 5.04 21.35 10.59
N ALA A 307 5.31 20.30 11.38
CA ALA A 307 6.41 19.37 11.10
C ALA A 307 6.19 18.60 9.79
N ILE A 308 5.00 18.05 9.57
CA ILE A 308 4.66 17.33 8.32
C ILE A 308 4.72 18.30 7.12
N ALA A 309 4.23 19.53 7.26
CA ALA A 309 4.32 20.54 6.21
C ALA A 309 5.77 20.89 5.85
N ARG A 310 6.66 21.02 6.84
CA ARG A 310 8.10 21.18 6.58
C ARG A 310 8.70 19.99 5.83
N ALA A 311 8.28 18.77 6.16
CA ALA A 311 8.76 17.58 5.45
C ALA A 311 8.27 17.54 4.00
N VAL A 312 7.05 18.02 3.74
CA VAL A 312 6.51 18.21 2.38
C VAL A 312 7.32 19.26 1.62
N GLU A 313 7.63 20.40 2.23
CA GLU A 313 8.45 21.45 1.62
C GLU A 313 9.86 20.96 1.28
N LEU A 314 10.50 20.23 2.21
CA LEU A 314 11.82 19.64 2.01
C LEU A 314 11.83 18.69 0.81
N GLU A 315 10.88 17.77 0.75
CA GLU A 315 10.79 16.79 -0.33
C GLU A 315 10.43 17.44 -1.68
N GLU A 316 9.49 18.38 -1.69
CA GLU A 316 9.13 19.16 -2.87
C GLU A 316 10.34 19.89 -3.46
N GLN A 317 11.12 20.57 -2.61
CA GLN A 317 12.30 21.32 -3.06
C GLN A 317 13.35 20.42 -3.69
N VAL A 318 13.58 19.23 -3.12
CA VAL A 318 14.47 18.22 -3.71
C VAL A 318 14.00 17.86 -5.11
N TYR A 319 12.72 17.51 -5.29
CA TYR A 319 12.20 17.14 -6.61
C TYR A 319 12.21 18.29 -7.62
N ARG A 320 11.92 19.53 -7.19
CA ARG A 320 11.99 20.72 -8.08
C ARG A 320 13.41 21.03 -8.54
N ARG A 321 14.43 20.64 -7.78
CA ARG A 321 15.84 20.74 -8.16
C ARG A 321 16.35 19.50 -8.89
N HIS A 322 15.46 18.62 -9.33
CA HIS A 322 15.78 17.34 -9.98
C HIS A 322 16.63 16.41 -9.10
N GLY A 323 16.55 16.58 -7.79
CA GLY A 323 17.18 15.73 -6.79
C GLY A 323 16.39 14.46 -6.51
N LEU A 324 17.00 13.59 -5.69
CA LEU A 324 16.45 12.30 -5.31
C LEU A 324 16.50 12.15 -3.79
N VAL A 325 15.45 11.57 -3.23
CA VAL A 325 15.40 11.21 -1.81
C VAL A 325 15.79 9.74 -1.64
N THR A 326 16.66 9.47 -0.69
CA THR A 326 17.00 8.11 -0.24
C THR A 326 16.68 8.00 1.25
N TYR A 327 15.69 7.20 1.59
CA TYR A 327 15.32 6.93 2.97
C TYR A 327 16.20 5.83 3.57
N ILE A 328 16.55 5.96 4.85
CA ILE A 328 17.13 4.89 5.67
C ILE A 328 16.34 4.75 6.97
N THR A 329 16.21 3.53 7.45
CA THR A 329 15.47 3.22 8.68
C THR A 329 15.95 1.89 9.25
N GLU A 330 15.97 1.77 10.58
CA GLU A 330 16.42 0.53 11.25
C GLU A 330 15.31 -0.53 11.34
N SER A 331 14.04 -0.11 11.48
CA SER A 331 12.97 -1.04 11.87
C SER A 331 11.62 -0.87 11.17
N LEU A 332 11.48 0.14 10.29
CA LEU A 332 10.24 0.46 9.56
C LEU A 332 10.45 0.42 8.05
N MET A 333 11.41 -0.37 7.57
CA MET A 333 11.80 -0.41 6.17
C MET A 333 10.66 -0.87 5.26
N LEU A 334 9.84 -1.83 5.71
CA LEU A 334 8.64 -2.27 4.97
C LEU A 334 7.61 -1.14 4.80
N ASP A 335 7.41 -0.30 5.82
CA ASP A 335 6.46 0.81 5.76
C ASP A 335 6.90 1.87 4.75
N VAL A 336 8.19 2.24 4.81
CA VAL A 336 8.80 3.19 3.87
C VAL A 336 8.79 2.64 2.45
N LEU A 337 9.14 1.36 2.29
CA LEU A 337 9.10 0.67 0.99
C LEU A 337 7.68 0.66 0.41
N THR A 338 6.68 0.43 1.28
CA THR A 338 5.27 0.42 0.89
C THR A 338 4.81 1.78 0.36
N ASP A 339 5.06 2.87 1.09
CA ASP A 339 4.70 4.21 0.62
C ASP A 339 5.44 4.57 -0.66
N THR A 340 6.77 4.41 -0.68
CA THR A 340 7.60 4.80 -1.85
C THR A 340 7.25 4.01 -3.11
N THR A 341 6.91 2.72 -2.99
CA THR A 341 6.48 1.91 -4.13
C THR A 341 5.10 2.34 -4.65
N GLU A 342 4.16 2.63 -3.76
CA GLU A 342 2.80 3.06 -4.13
C GLU A 342 2.76 4.43 -4.80
N ARG A 343 3.80 5.27 -4.65
CA ARG A 343 3.89 6.55 -5.38
C ARG A 343 3.96 6.36 -6.90
N SER A 344 4.52 5.26 -7.39
CA SER A 344 4.67 5.00 -8.83
C SER A 344 3.33 4.83 -9.55
N PRO A 345 2.44 3.88 -9.19
CA PRO A 345 1.14 3.75 -9.84
C PRO A 345 0.20 4.94 -9.56
N THR A 346 0.35 5.59 -8.40
CA THR A 346 -0.52 6.68 -7.94
C THR A 346 -0.24 8.02 -8.63
N PHE A 347 1.03 8.37 -8.81
CA PHE A 347 1.46 9.70 -9.29
C PHE A 347 2.36 9.65 -10.54
N MET A 348 2.53 8.45 -11.12
CA MET A 348 3.40 8.19 -12.27
C MET A 348 4.85 8.63 -12.03
N VAL A 349 5.35 8.39 -10.82
CA VAL A 349 6.77 8.48 -10.48
C VAL A 349 7.49 7.26 -11.06
N PRO A 350 8.74 7.40 -11.56
CA PRO A 350 9.48 6.25 -12.06
C PRO A 350 9.53 5.10 -11.04
N PRO A 351 9.25 3.86 -11.45
CA PRO A 351 9.31 2.72 -10.54
C PRO A 351 10.75 2.44 -10.13
N PHE A 352 10.90 1.57 -9.14
CA PHE A 352 12.23 1.16 -8.69
C PHE A 352 12.97 0.45 -9.82
N ARG A 353 14.26 0.74 -9.90
CA ARG A 353 15.14 0.28 -10.98
C ARG A 353 15.95 -0.91 -10.49
N LYS A 354 16.01 -1.96 -11.31
CA LYS A 354 16.88 -3.10 -11.06
C LYS A 354 18.31 -2.77 -11.44
N GLU A 355 19.26 -3.35 -10.74
CA GLU A 355 20.66 -3.35 -11.17
C GLU A 355 20.78 -3.85 -12.61
N GLY A 356 21.52 -3.10 -13.44
CA GLY A 356 21.71 -3.38 -14.86
C GLY A 356 20.74 -2.66 -15.80
N ASP A 357 19.64 -2.10 -15.30
CA ASP A 357 18.66 -1.38 -16.12
C ASP A 357 19.06 0.10 -16.30
N THR A 358 20.31 0.39 -16.64
CA THR A 358 20.90 1.75 -16.60
C THR A 358 20.23 2.80 -17.50
N GLY A 359 19.52 2.35 -18.55
CA GLY A 359 18.75 3.23 -19.44
C GLY A 359 17.36 3.63 -18.92
N LEU A 360 16.91 3.09 -17.79
CA LEU A 360 15.64 3.47 -17.17
C LEU A 360 15.81 4.63 -16.18
N PRO A 361 14.80 5.52 -16.06
CA PRO A 361 14.81 6.59 -15.08
C PRO A 361 14.92 6.06 -13.64
N VAL A 362 15.55 6.84 -12.77
CA VAL A 362 15.71 6.53 -11.36
C VAL A 362 14.45 6.96 -10.59
N SER A 363 13.94 6.11 -9.70
CA SER A 363 12.83 6.48 -8.81
C SER A 363 13.20 7.70 -7.96
N TRP A 364 12.26 8.64 -7.81
CA TRP A 364 12.47 9.88 -7.06
C TRP A 364 12.73 9.63 -5.57
N ALA A 365 12.08 8.61 -5.01
CA ALA A 365 12.31 8.12 -3.66
C ALA A 365 12.73 6.65 -3.68
N PHE A 366 13.61 6.25 -2.76
CA PHE A 366 14.04 4.86 -2.58
C PHE A 366 14.38 4.63 -1.10
N VAL A 367 14.42 3.38 -0.65
CA VAL A 367 14.77 3.02 0.73
C VAL A 367 15.96 2.08 0.75
N LYS A 368 16.86 2.28 1.72
CA LYS A 368 18.04 1.45 1.94
C LYS A 368 18.19 1.04 3.40
N ASP A 369 18.71 -0.16 3.62
CA ASP A 369 19.24 -0.65 4.89
C ASP A 369 20.70 -0.19 5.01
N PRO A 370 21.06 0.63 6.02
CA PRO A 370 22.41 1.14 6.17
C PRO A 370 23.40 0.11 6.75
N HIS A 371 22.94 -1.01 7.31
CA HIS A 371 23.75 -1.95 8.08
C HIS A 371 24.10 -3.22 7.30
N HIS A 372 23.24 -3.64 6.38
CA HIS A 372 23.34 -4.95 5.75
C HIS A 372 23.47 -4.88 4.22
N PRO A 373 24.21 -5.82 3.58
CA PRO A 373 24.18 -5.98 2.13
C PRO A 373 22.78 -6.44 1.68
N THR A 374 22.45 -6.25 0.40
CA THR A 374 21.09 -6.37 -0.15
C THR A 374 20.38 -7.68 0.21
N GLN A 375 21.04 -8.83 0.10
CA GLN A 375 20.40 -10.12 0.43
C GLN A 375 20.03 -10.22 1.92
N GLU A 376 20.91 -9.74 2.80
CA GLU A 376 20.67 -9.74 4.23
C GLU A 376 19.62 -8.68 4.61
N ALA A 377 19.66 -7.50 4.00
CA ALA A 377 18.65 -6.46 4.16
C ALA A 377 17.24 -6.98 3.81
N TRP A 378 17.11 -7.71 2.70
CA TRP A 378 15.86 -8.39 2.32
C TRP A 378 15.38 -9.35 3.41
N ARG A 379 16.29 -10.17 3.95
CA ARG A 379 15.98 -11.16 4.99
C ARG A 379 15.60 -10.51 6.32
N GLN A 380 16.28 -9.44 6.71
CA GLN A 380 15.99 -8.67 7.92
C GLN A 380 14.65 -7.96 7.79
N MET A 381 14.40 -7.28 6.67
CA MET A 381 13.15 -6.57 6.44
C MET A 381 11.93 -7.52 6.44
N LEU A 382 12.01 -8.65 5.72
CA LEU A 382 10.91 -9.62 5.63
C LEU A 382 10.83 -10.55 6.84
N GLN A 383 11.87 -10.60 7.67
CA GLN A 383 12.04 -11.59 8.73
C GLN A 383 12.00 -13.04 8.18
N ARG A 384 12.36 -13.25 6.91
CA ARG A 384 12.47 -14.55 6.22
C ARG A 384 13.13 -14.32 4.86
N GLU A 385 13.53 -15.40 4.19
CA GLU A 385 13.92 -15.29 2.78
C GLU A 385 12.75 -14.78 1.92
N PRO A 386 13.01 -14.00 0.86
CA PRO A 386 12.01 -13.64 -0.12
C PRO A 386 11.34 -14.87 -0.75
N ARG A 387 10.07 -14.72 -1.12
CA ARG A 387 9.23 -15.71 -1.80
C ARG A 387 8.79 -15.15 -3.16
N GLY A 388 9.72 -15.15 -4.12
CA GLY A 388 9.42 -14.89 -5.52
C GLY A 388 8.62 -16.03 -6.18
N LEU A 389 8.11 -15.80 -7.39
CA LEU A 389 7.39 -16.81 -8.18
C LEU A 389 8.34 -17.48 -9.19
N THR A 390 8.29 -18.81 -9.25
CA THR A 390 9.13 -19.64 -10.15
C THR A 390 8.29 -20.45 -11.14
N TRP A 391 7.08 -19.97 -11.44
CA TRP A 391 6.13 -20.66 -12.32
C TRP A 391 6.68 -20.85 -13.73
N GLY A 392 6.66 -22.10 -14.20
CA GLY A 392 7.00 -22.45 -15.58
C GLY A 392 5.87 -22.12 -16.58
N PRO A 393 6.15 -22.16 -17.89
CA PRO A 393 5.16 -21.92 -18.94
C PRO A 393 3.89 -22.77 -18.81
N GLU A 394 4.05 -24.01 -18.35
CA GLU A 394 2.96 -24.97 -18.16
C GLU A 394 1.95 -24.50 -17.12
N VAL A 395 2.41 -23.85 -16.05
CA VAL A 395 1.55 -23.30 -14.99
C VAL A 395 0.68 -22.18 -15.57
N TYR A 396 1.28 -21.21 -16.28
CA TYR A 396 0.53 -20.13 -16.91
C TYR A 396 -0.51 -20.64 -17.91
N LYS A 397 -0.17 -21.69 -18.68
CA LYS A 397 -1.11 -22.33 -19.60
C LYS A 397 -2.26 -23.01 -18.85
N GLN A 398 -1.98 -23.73 -17.77
CA GLN A 398 -3.00 -24.39 -16.94
C GLN A 398 -3.95 -23.38 -16.27
N LEU A 399 -3.42 -22.21 -15.87
CA LEU A 399 -4.19 -21.13 -15.26
C LEU A 399 -4.89 -20.22 -16.30
N ASN A 400 -4.89 -20.59 -17.58
CA ASN A 400 -5.48 -19.81 -18.68
C ASN A 400 -5.00 -18.35 -18.70
N ALA A 401 -3.71 -18.12 -18.41
CA ALA A 401 -3.11 -16.80 -18.46
C ALA A 401 -3.29 -16.16 -19.86
N PRO A 402 -3.36 -14.82 -19.99
CA PRO A 402 -3.42 -14.16 -21.29
C PRO A 402 -2.24 -14.54 -22.19
N MET A 403 -2.47 -14.66 -23.51
CA MET A 403 -1.40 -15.00 -24.46
C MET A 403 -0.14 -14.12 -24.35
N PRO A 404 -0.24 -12.79 -24.14
CA PRO A 404 0.95 -11.96 -23.93
C PRO A 404 1.80 -12.40 -22.73
N LEU A 405 1.15 -12.83 -21.63
CA LEU A 405 1.85 -13.30 -20.43
C LEU A 405 2.46 -14.68 -20.65
N GLN A 406 1.79 -15.57 -21.41
CA GLN A 406 2.36 -16.87 -21.79
C GLN A 406 3.55 -16.73 -22.75
N ALA A 407 3.51 -15.73 -23.65
CA ALA A 407 4.58 -15.48 -24.62
C ALA A 407 5.83 -14.85 -23.99
N ASN A 408 5.65 -13.99 -22.97
CA ASN A 408 6.72 -13.34 -22.24
C ASN A 408 6.54 -13.57 -20.75
N LEU A 409 7.06 -14.69 -20.27
CA LEU A 409 6.96 -15.06 -18.85
C LEU A 409 7.64 -14.00 -17.98
N PRO A 410 6.97 -13.52 -16.92
CA PRO A 410 7.55 -12.55 -16.02
C PRO A 410 8.63 -13.24 -15.17
N LYS A 411 9.76 -12.56 -14.98
CA LYS A 411 10.82 -13.04 -14.08
C LYS A 411 10.58 -12.43 -12.70
N LEU A 412 10.11 -13.24 -11.77
CA LEU A 412 9.62 -12.83 -10.45
C LEU A 412 10.31 -13.59 -9.31
N ASP A 413 11.39 -14.32 -9.60
CA ASP A 413 12.12 -15.12 -8.64
C ASP A 413 13.03 -14.27 -7.73
N ASN A 414 13.67 -14.91 -6.75
CA ASN A 414 14.55 -14.22 -5.81
C ASN A 414 15.79 -13.62 -6.49
N VAL A 415 16.24 -14.18 -7.62
CA VAL A 415 17.37 -13.61 -8.37
C VAL A 415 17.00 -12.23 -8.89
N GLU A 416 15.77 -12.05 -9.38
CA GLU A 416 15.28 -10.73 -9.79
C GLU A 416 14.99 -9.80 -8.61
N ILE A 417 14.50 -10.32 -7.47
CA ILE A 417 14.29 -9.51 -6.26
C ILE A 417 15.61 -8.91 -5.76
N TYR A 418 16.69 -9.70 -5.70
CA TYR A 418 17.98 -9.20 -5.22
C TYR A 418 18.65 -8.18 -6.15
N ARG A 419 18.15 -7.99 -7.39
CA ARG A 419 18.61 -6.90 -8.26
C ARG A 419 18.12 -5.53 -7.79
N PHE A 420 17.14 -5.46 -6.89
CA PHE A 420 16.78 -4.21 -6.22
C PHE A 420 17.70 -4.03 -5.01
N ARG A 421 18.73 -3.18 -5.19
CA ARG A 421 19.81 -2.96 -4.22
C ARG A 421 19.38 -2.12 -3.03
N ILE A 422 18.64 -2.75 -2.12
CA ILE A 422 18.16 -2.12 -0.89
C ILE A 422 19.18 -2.15 0.25
N GLY A 423 20.33 -2.81 0.11
CA GLY A 423 21.35 -2.87 1.15
C GLY A 423 22.29 -1.67 1.17
N ASN A 424 23.35 -1.77 1.96
CA ASN A 424 24.34 -0.72 2.17
C ASN A 424 25.35 -0.54 1.02
N GLU A 425 25.15 -1.22 -0.12
CA GLU A 425 26.01 -1.05 -1.28
C GLU A 425 25.97 0.40 -1.81
N PRO A 426 27.09 0.97 -2.27
CA PRO A 426 27.07 2.27 -2.93
C PRO A 426 26.13 2.30 -4.13
N ASP A 427 25.41 3.41 -4.30
CA ASP A 427 24.57 3.66 -5.46
C ASP A 427 24.83 5.08 -6.00
N PRO A 428 25.84 5.23 -6.89
CA PRO A 428 26.18 6.51 -7.52
C PRO A 428 24.99 7.19 -8.19
N SER A 429 24.02 6.41 -8.69
CA SER A 429 22.82 6.99 -9.32
C SER A 429 21.92 7.74 -8.35
N ARG A 430 22.12 7.55 -7.05
CA ARG A 430 21.44 8.29 -5.99
C ARG A 430 22.33 9.28 -5.29
N THR A 431 23.62 9.06 -5.14
CA THR A 431 24.53 10.03 -4.49
C THR A 431 24.92 11.17 -5.42
N ASP A 432 25.03 10.91 -6.73
CA ASP A 432 25.56 11.87 -7.71
C ASP A 432 24.44 12.66 -8.41
N ALA A 433 23.19 12.55 -7.94
CA ALA A 433 22.08 13.29 -8.52
C ALA A 433 22.13 14.78 -8.08
N PRO A 434 21.56 15.71 -8.87
CA PRO A 434 21.78 17.16 -8.68
C PRO A 434 21.46 17.73 -7.30
N ASP A 435 20.52 17.13 -6.56
CA ASP A 435 20.17 17.51 -5.18
C ASP A 435 19.82 16.26 -4.37
N SER A 436 20.79 15.36 -4.23
CA SER A 436 20.62 14.10 -3.51
C SER A 436 20.50 14.30 -1.99
N LEU A 437 19.40 13.82 -1.42
CA LEU A 437 19.11 13.92 0.01
C LEU A 437 19.01 12.53 0.64
N LEU A 438 19.81 12.28 1.68
CA LEU A 438 19.62 11.14 2.58
C LEU A 438 18.63 11.54 3.68
N VAL A 439 17.61 10.73 3.92
CA VAL A 439 16.61 10.97 4.95
C VAL A 439 16.54 9.78 5.91
N HIS A 440 16.97 10.00 7.14
CA HIS A 440 16.69 9.05 8.22
C HIS A 440 15.22 9.14 8.61
N ILE A 441 14.53 8.00 8.73
CA ILE A 441 13.12 7.96 9.11
C ILE A 441 12.87 6.86 10.14
N GLY A 442 12.28 7.23 11.27
CA GLY A 442 12.19 6.29 12.39
C GLY A 442 11.38 6.77 13.58
N SER A 443 11.06 5.83 14.47
CA SER A 443 10.41 6.11 15.75
C SER A 443 11.45 6.39 16.82
N ALA A 444 11.40 7.56 17.45
CA ALA A 444 12.25 7.89 18.60
C ALA A 444 11.70 7.24 19.88
N PRO A 445 12.52 6.57 20.72
CA PRO A 445 13.99 6.56 20.73
C PRO A 445 14.63 5.28 20.16
N ASN A 446 13.87 4.43 19.46
CA ASN A 446 14.33 3.10 19.02
C ASN A 446 15.36 3.13 17.88
N ASP A 447 15.66 4.32 17.37
CA ASP A 447 16.54 4.53 16.24
C ASP A 447 17.77 5.28 16.74
N GLN A 448 18.82 4.53 17.08
CA GLN A 448 20.10 5.08 17.53
C GLN A 448 21.07 5.27 16.37
N SER A 449 20.57 5.20 15.13
CA SER A 449 21.40 5.17 13.94
C SER A 449 22.41 6.30 14.01
N SER A 450 23.65 5.91 14.27
CA SER A 450 24.79 6.75 14.03
C SER A 450 24.80 6.96 12.53
N ILE A 451 24.52 8.17 12.07
CA ILE A 451 24.56 8.57 10.66
C ILE A 451 26.05 8.54 10.23
N ILE A 452 26.65 7.35 10.20
CA ILE A 452 28.08 7.16 10.01
C ILE A 452 28.34 7.04 8.51
N ASN A 453 29.15 7.97 7.99
CA ASN A 453 29.73 7.90 6.64
C ASN A 453 28.70 7.72 5.51
N HIS A 454 27.76 8.66 5.39
CA HIS A 454 26.97 8.71 4.18
C HIS A 454 27.74 9.46 3.06
N GLN A 455 27.62 8.96 1.83
CA GLN A 455 28.19 9.57 0.62
C GLN A 455 27.31 10.72 0.07
N PHE A 456 26.35 11.21 0.85
CA PHE A 456 25.45 12.29 0.43
C PHE A 456 25.96 13.63 0.97
N ASP A 457 25.84 14.68 0.18
CA ASP A 457 26.22 16.04 0.60
C ASP A 457 25.18 16.68 1.55
N ARG A 458 23.97 16.11 1.60
CA ARG A 458 22.86 16.59 2.42
C ARG A 458 22.19 15.45 3.16
N SER A 459 21.85 15.71 4.41
CA SER A 459 21.15 14.78 5.29
C SER A 459 19.99 15.44 6.03
N ALA A 460 18.92 14.68 6.22
CA ALA A 460 17.81 15.08 7.07
C ALA A 460 17.31 13.89 7.91
N ALA A 461 16.55 14.17 8.95
CA ALA A 461 15.85 13.17 9.72
C ALA A 461 14.37 13.55 9.87
N ILE A 462 13.48 12.60 9.61
CA ILE A 462 12.04 12.68 9.88
C ILE A 462 11.73 11.65 10.96
N THR A 463 11.56 12.11 12.19
CA THR A 463 11.32 11.22 13.34
C THR A 463 9.93 11.45 13.91
N PHE A 464 9.41 10.45 14.62
CA PHE A 464 8.14 10.57 15.34
C PHE A 464 8.20 9.86 16.70
N GLY A 465 7.59 10.45 17.72
CA GLY A 465 7.67 9.95 19.09
C GLY A 465 7.34 11.01 20.14
N PRO A 466 7.49 10.69 21.44
CA PRO A 466 7.17 11.63 22.52
C PRO A 466 8.19 12.78 22.61
N THR A 467 9.45 12.49 22.32
CA THR A 467 10.57 13.43 22.40
C THR A 467 11.49 13.29 21.19
N ALA A 468 12.06 14.41 20.77
CA ALA A 468 13.13 14.45 19.78
C ALA A 468 14.47 14.26 20.48
N GLU A 469 15.23 13.25 20.07
CA GLU A 469 16.65 13.14 20.42
C GLU A 469 17.50 13.90 19.39
N PRO A 470 18.57 14.61 19.79
CA PRO A 470 19.45 15.27 18.83
C PRO A 470 20.07 14.27 17.86
N LEU A 471 20.00 14.57 16.56
CA LEU A 471 20.64 13.81 15.48
C LEU A 471 21.61 14.71 14.72
N ASP A 472 22.74 14.14 14.29
CA ASP A 472 23.74 14.84 13.48
C ASP A 472 23.33 14.85 12.01
N VAL A 473 22.37 15.72 11.67
CA VAL A 473 21.83 15.95 10.33
C VAL A 473 21.70 17.45 10.05
N ASP A 474 21.65 17.84 8.77
CA ASP A 474 21.45 19.24 8.39
C ASP A 474 20.05 19.75 8.79
N GLU A 475 19.04 18.88 8.71
CA GLU A 475 17.67 19.21 9.09
C GLU A 475 16.98 18.07 9.85
N HIS A 476 16.52 18.36 11.07
CA HIS A 476 15.72 17.42 11.86
C HIS A 476 14.27 17.90 11.98
N ILE A 477 13.35 17.08 11.49
CA ILE A 477 11.90 17.26 11.56
C ILE A 477 11.35 16.18 12.48
N HIS A 478 10.67 16.61 13.54
CA HIS A 478 10.09 15.70 14.52
C HIS A 478 8.58 15.88 14.64
N VAL A 479 7.84 14.79 14.49
CA VAL A 479 6.39 14.74 14.66
C VAL A 479 6.07 14.18 16.05
N THR A 480 5.66 15.05 16.97
CA THR A 480 5.36 14.64 18.34
C THR A 480 4.09 13.80 18.42
N CYS A 481 4.23 12.56 18.91
CA CYS A 481 3.12 11.66 19.20
C CYS A 481 3.52 10.59 20.23
N ASN A 482 2.60 10.25 21.11
CA ASN A 482 2.76 9.16 22.07
C ASN A 482 2.19 7.88 21.47
N LEU A 483 3.01 6.83 21.41
CA LEU A 483 2.65 5.54 20.85
C LEU A 483 2.62 4.48 21.95
N PRO A 484 1.50 3.77 22.13
CA PRO A 484 1.45 2.69 23.11
C PRO A 484 2.24 1.49 22.61
N ALA A 485 2.97 0.82 23.52
CA ALA A 485 3.68 -0.41 23.20
C ALA A 485 2.69 -1.50 22.78
N SER A 486 3.04 -2.35 21.83
CA SER A 486 2.12 -3.39 21.34
C SER A 486 2.91 -4.58 20.78
N PRO A 487 2.40 -5.82 20.89
CA PRO A 487 3.11 -7.03 20.47
C PRO A 487 3.64 -6.98 19.03
N LEU A 488 2.88 -6.37 18.12
CA LEU A 488 3.25 -6.30 16.70
C LEU A 488 3.87 -4.94 16.32
N ARG A 489 4.08 -4.03 17.29
CA ARG A 489 4.42 -2.61 17.06
C ARG A 489 3.40 -1.92 16.14
N LEU A 490 2.13 -2.31 16.25
CA LEU A 490 1.03 -1.84 15.40
C LEU A 490 0.94 -0.31 15.35
N TRP A 491 1.14 0.36 16.48
CA TRP A 491 1.04 1.82 16.58
C TRP A 491 2.18 2.58 15.91
N GLU A 492 3.37 1.98 15.85
CA GLU A 492 4.49 2.55 15.11
C GLU A 492 4.22 2.47 13.60
N HIS A 493 3.76 1.31 13.13
CA HIS A 493 3.34 1.08 11.75
C HIS A 493 2.18 2.01 11.33
N LEU A 494 1.17 2.19 12.19
CA LEU A 494 0.08 3.14 11.92
C LEU A 494 0.56 4.59 11.85
N ALA A 495 1.42 5.02 12.79
CA ALA A 495 1.93 6.39 12.83
C ALA A 495 2.77 6.72 11.59
N ILE A 496 3.75 5.87 11.25
CA ILE A 496 4.59 6.10 10.06
C ILE A 496 3.77 6.05 8.78
N LYS A 497 2.79 5.15 8.68
CA LYS A 497 1.87 5.06 7.54
C LYS A 497 1.07 6.36 7.38
N LEU A 498 0.50 6.90 8.45
CA LEU A 498 -0.28 8.15 8.41
C LEU A 498 0.60 9.35 8.03
N ILE A 499 1.80 9.45 8.61
CA ILE A 499 2.77 10.51 8.32
C ILE A 499 3.22 10.44 6.86
N LEU A 500 3.68 9.28 6.39
CA LEU A 500 4.18 9.10 5.03
C LEU A 500 3.08 9.27 3.98
N ASN A 501 1.88 8.73 4.19
CA ASN A 501 0.78 8.91 3.24
C ASN A 501 0.40 10.40 3.12
N THR A 502 0.41 11.15 4.22
CA THR A 502 0.13 12.59 4.21
C THR A 502 1.25 13.35 3.51
N LEU A 503 2.51 13.09 3.89
CA LEU A 503 3.71 13.70 3.31
C LEU A 503 3.77 13.45 1.81
N SER A 504 3.79 12.19 1.38
CA SER A 504 3.97 11.82 -0.02
C SER A 504 2.84 12.34 -0.91
N THR A 505 1.61 12.32 -0.41
CA THR A 505 0.45 12.86 -1.13
C THR A 505 0.53 14.37 -1.26
N ALA A 506 0.82 15.08 -0.16
CA ALA A 506 0.92 16.53 -0.19
C ALA A 506 2.07 17.02 -1.08
N THR A 507 3.23 16.34 -1.05
CA THR A 507 4.33 16.61 -1.99
C THR A 507 3.86 16.46 -3.44
N MET A 508 3.14 15.38 -3.77
CA MET A 508 2.71 15.14 -5.16
C MET A 508 1.62 16.12 -5.60
N VAL A 509 0.77 16.59 -4.68
CA VAL A 509 -0.16 17.70 -4.93
C VAL A 509 0.62 18.99 -5.23
N ARG A 510 1.69 19.29 -4.48
CA ARG A 510 2.59 20.44 -4.73
C ARG A 510 3.28 20.34 -6.09
N MET A 511 3.63 19.12 -6.51
CA MET A 511 4.19 18.81 -7.83
C MET A 511 3.15 18.79 -8.97
N GLY A 512 1.90 19.17 -8.70
CA GLY A 512 0.85 19.28 -9.73
C GLY A 512 0.32 17.94 -10.22
N ARG A 513 0.48 16.86 -9.44
CA ARG A 513 0.04 15.49 -9.82
C ARG A 513 -1.44 15.21 -9.50
N VAL A 514 -2.13 16.16 -8.85
CA VAL A 514 -3.51 16.06 -8.38
C VAL A 514 -4.29 17.33 -8.73
N ILE A 515 -5.51 17.19 -9.26
CA ILE A 515 -6.47 18.30 -9.49
C ILE A 515 -7.66 18.11 -8.55
N GLY A 516 -8.00 19.13 -7.75
CA GLY A 516 -8.95 18.95 -6.64
C GLY A 516 -8.46 17.86 -5.69
N ASN A 517 -9.16 16.72 -5.65
CA ASN A 517 -8.73 15.46 -5.03
C ASN A 517 -8.68 14.27 -6.02
N ALA A 518 -8.62 14.54 -7.32
CA ALA A 518 -8.51 13.55 -8.39
C ALA A 518 -7.03 13.30 -8.76
N MET A 519 -6.66 12.02 -8.81
CA MET A 519 -5.33 11.57 -9.27
C MET A 519 -5.24 11.60 -10.79
N VAL A 520 -5.08 12.78 -11.37
CA VAL A 520 -4.99 12.90 -12.82
C VAL A 520 -3.68 12.33 -13.40
N TRP A 521 -2.66 12.12 -12.56
CA TRP A 521 -1.40 11.44 -12.93
C TRP A 521 -1.39 9.93 -12.65
N VAL A 522 -2.53 9.25 -12.85
CA VAL A 522 -2.63 7.79 -12.73
C VAL A 522 -2.17 7.08 -14.01
N SER A 523 -1.51 5.94 -13.87
CA SER A 523 -1.19 5.02 -14.98
C SER A 523 -2.30 3.98 -15.15
N PRO A 524 -3.01 3.91 -16.31
CA PRO A 524 -4.04 2.90 -16.58
C PRO A 524 -3.48 1.48 -16.82
N SER A 525 -2.81 0.90 -15.82
CA SER A 525 -2.08 -0.38 -15.97
C SER A 525 -2.94 -1.64 -15.80
N ASN A 526 -4.20 -1.49 -15.37
CA ASN A 526 -5.17 -2.58 -15.28
C ASN A 526 -6.59 -2.09 -15.58
N LYS A 527 -7.54 -3.03 -15.65
CA LYS A 527 -8.92 -2.74 -16.04
C LYS A 527 -9.64 -1.76 -15.11
N LYS A 528 -9.38 -1.84 -13.80
CA LYS A 528 -9.89 -0.90 -12.79
C LYS A 528 -9.34 0.51 -13.01
N LEU A 529 -8.04 0.63 -13.29
CA LEU A 529 -7.40 1.93 -13.51
C LEU A 529 -7.78 2.55 -14.85
N ILE A 530 -8.12 1.75 -15.87
CA ILE A 530 -8.72 2.24 -17.12
C ILE A 530 -10.09 2.86 -16.85
N ASP A 531 -10.99 2.16 -16.15
CA ASP A 531 -12.31 2.71 -15.76
C ASP A 531 -12.16 4.02 -14.99
N ARG A 532 -11.24 4.04 -14.00
CA ARG A 532 -10.94 5.24 -13.22
C ARG A 532 -10.45 6.37 -14.10
N GLY A 533 -9.52 6.11 -15.02
CA GLY A 533 -9.02 7.11 -15.97
C GLY A 533 -10.15 7.74 -16.77
N CYS A 534 -11.05 6.93 -17.34
CA CYS A 534 -12.23 7.41 -18.06
C CYS A 534 -13.12 8.33 -17.21
N ARG A 535 -13.40 7.93 -15.97
CA ARG A 535 -14.22 8.74 -15.04
C ARG A 535 -13.56 10.06 -14.66
N LEU A 536 -12.26 10.05 -14.40
CA LEU A 536 -11.52 11.27 -14.07
C LEU A 536 -11.53 12.25 -15.24
N ILE A 537 -11.29 11.76 -16.47
CA ILE A 537 -11.37 12.60 -17.68
C ILE A 537 -12.77 13.19 -17.84
N ALA A 538 -13.81 12.36 -17.77
CA ALA A 538 -15.20 12.81 -17.90
C ALA A 538 -15.58 13.84 -16.82
N GLN A 539 -15.15 13.61 -15.57
CA GLN A 539 -15.41 14.51 -14.45
C GLN A 539 -14.73 15.87 -14.64
N GLU A 540 -13.46 15.89 -15.04
CA GLU A 540 -12.67 17.13 -15.13
C GLU A 540 -12.96 17.93 -16.41
N THR A 541 -13.47 17.28 -17.45
CA THR A 541 -13.74 17.93 -18.76
C THR A 541 -15.23 18.13 -19.04
N GLY A 542 -16.12 17.42 -18.35
CA GLY A 542 -17.56 17.43 -18.63
C GLY A 542 -17.98 16.61 -19.86
N CYS A 543 -17.07 15.89 -20.51
CA CYS A 543 -17.41 15.01 -21.63
C CYS A 543 -18.10 13.70 -21.19
N THR A 544 -18.64 12.94 -22.14
CA THR A 544 -19.23 11.62 -21.88
C THR A 544 -18.17 10.57 -21.53
N TYR A 545 -18.53 9.55 -20.74
CA TYR A 545 -17.63 8.44 -20.39
C TYR A 545 -17.09 7.70 -21.62
N GLU A 546 -17.91 7.50 -22.64
CA GLU A 546 -17.53 6.85 -23.90
C GLU A 546 -16.45 7.66 -24.63
N HIS A 547 -16.66 8.98 -24.78
CA HIS A 547 -15.66 9.87 -25.37
C HIS A 547 -14.36 9.91 -24.55
N ALA A 548 -14.46 9.99 -23.22
CA ALA A 548 -13.30 9.90 -22.34
C ALA A 548 -12.52 8.59 -22.54
N CYS A 549 -13.21 7.46 -22.74
CA CYS A 549 -12.60 6.15 -22.97
C CYS A 549 -11.85 6.10 -24.31
N GLU A 550 -12.44 6.67 -25.37
CA GLU A 550 -11.78 6.77 -26.68
C GLU A 550 -10.49 7.59 -26.59
N VAL A 551 -10.57 8.80 -26.03
CA VAL A 551 -9.40 9.70 -25.90
C VAL A 551 -8.34 9.09 -24.99
N LEU A 552 -8.73 8.42 -23.90
CA LEU A 552 -7.78 7.74 -23.00
C LEU A 552 -6.96 6.68 -23.74
N HIS A 553 -7.60 5.86 -24.58
CA HIS A 553 -6.86 4.82 -25.32
C HIS A 553 -5.91 5.42 -26.36
N GLU A 554 -6.27 6.55 -26.97
CA GLU A 554 -5.38 7.30 -27.85
C GLU A 554 -4.16 7.85 -27.09
N THR A 555 -4.37 8.46 -25.93
CA THR A 555 -3.28 9.03 -25.13
C THR A 555 -2.41 7.96 -24.49
N VAL A 556 -2.96 6.79 -24.14
CA VAL A 556 -2.17 5.63 -23.70
C VAL A 556 -1.21 5.18 -24.80
N GLU A 557 -1.69 5.07 -26.04
CA GLU A 557 -0.85 4.69 -27.17
C GLU A 557 0.26 5.75 -27.41
N GLU A 558 -0.10 7.03 -27.38
CA GLU A 558 0.86 8.13 -27.54
C GLU A 558 1.94 8.12 -26.45
N VAL A 559 1.54 8.10 -25.18
CA VAL A 559 2.44 8.10 -24.01
C VAL A 559 3.37 6.89 -24.07
N THR A 560 2.86 5.71 -24.41
CA THR A 560 3.68 4.49 -24.55
C THR A 560 4.77 4.67 -25.61
N GLN A 561 4.47 5.30 -26.75
CA GLN A 561 5.46 5.56 -27.79
C GLN A 561 6.49 6.61 -27.39
N ARG A 562 6.08 7.64 -26.63
CA ARG A 562 6.98 8.68 -26.12
C ARG A 562 7.93 8.14 -25.04
N GLN A 563 7.41 7.33 -24.12
CA GLN A 563 8.22 6.66 -23.09
C GLN A 563 9.27 5.73 -23.70
N LYS A 564 8.95 5.00 -24.79
CA LYS A 564 9.93 4.20 -25.53
C LYS A 564 11.09 5.01 -26.12
N ARG A 565 10.90 6.32 -26.32
CA ARG A 565 11.94 7.25 -26.76
C ARG A 565 12.68 7.93 -25.60
N GLY A 566 12.34 7.59 -24.36
CA GLY A 566 12.94 8.18 -23.15
C GLY A 566 12.43 9.58 -22.80
N GLU A 567 11.32 10.02 -23.39
CA GLU A 567 10.71 11.31 -23.06
C GLU A 567 9.98 11.26 -21.71
N GLU A 568 10.15 12.29 -20.87
CA GLU A 568 9.26 12.52 -19.74
C GLU A 568 7.94 13.10 -20.25
N VAL A 569 6.83 12.43 -19.94
CA VAL A 569 5.52 12.75 -20.48
C VAL A 569 4.44 12.79 -19.40
N PRO A 570 3.39 13.62 -19.58
CA PRO A 570 2.23 13.58 -18.71
C PRO A 570 1.56 12.20 -18.76
N SER A 571 0.76 11.89 -17.73
CA SER A 571 -0.02 10.65 -17.75
C SER A 571 -1.02 10.66 -18.92
N PRO A 572 -1.45 9.47 -19.40
CA PRO A 572 -2.49 9.40 -20.42
C PRO A 572 -3.77 10.16 -20.03
N VAL A 573 -4.14 10.14 -18.75
CA VAL A 573 -5.30 10.85 -18.20
C VAL A 573 -5.09 12.37 -18.25
N ALA A 574 -3.95 12.87 -17.78
CA ALA A 574 -3.64 14.30 -17.81
C ALA A 574 -3.57 14.83 -19.24
N LEU A 575 -2.94 14.08 -20.15
CA LEU A 575 -2.89 14.43 -21.58
C LEU A 575 -4.28 14.45 -22.22
N ALA A 576 -5.16 13.52 -21.84
CA ALA A 576 -6.53 13.48 -22.34
C ALA A 576 -7.34 14.68 -21.85
N ILE A 577 -7.22 15.05 -20.58
CA ILE A 577 -7.86 16.24 -20.01
C ILE A 577 -7.40 17.50 -20.74
N GLU A 578 -6.08 17.65 -20.97
CA GLU A 578 -5.53 18.79 -21.73
C GLU A 578 -6.05 18.81 -23.17
N ARG A 579 -6.07 17.66 -23.86
CA ARG A 579 -6.52 17.56 -25.25
C ARG A 579 -7.99 17.94 -25.40
N ILE A 580 -8.85 17.50 -24.50
CA ILE A 580 -10.28 17.83 -24.53
C ILE A 580 -10.49 19.31 -24.18
N GLY A 581 -9.86 19.79 -23.10
CA GLY A 581 -9.96 21.19 -22.68
C GLY A 581 -9.48 22.19 -23.76
N ASN A 582 -8.43 21.85 -24.51
CA ASN A 582 -7.94 22.67 -25.62
C ASN A 582 -8.87 22.67 -26.85
N ASN A 583 -9.68 21.62 -27.04
CA ASN A 583 -10.65 21.54 -28.13
C ASN A 583 -11.93 22.35 -27.83
N ASP A 584 -12.34 22.43 -26.56
CA ASP A 584 -13.45 23.31 -26.13
C ASP A 584 -13.06 24.80 -26.14
N GLY A 585 -11.75 25.10 -26.15
CA GLY A 585 -11.18 26.44 -26.34
C GLY A 585 -11.18 26.98 -27.78
N ARG A 586 -11.80 26.27 -28.74
CA ARG A 586 -12.04 26.79 -30.11
C ARG A 586 -13.44 27.35 -30.29
N THR A 587 -13.82 28.31 -29.44
CA THR A 587 -14.62 29.48 -29.82
C THR A 587 -14.41 30.59 -28.81
N ALA A 588 -13.66 31.62 -29.25
CA ALA A 588 -13.63 33.02 -28.79
C ALA A 588 -13.26 33.33 -27.34
#